data_AF-A0A819TW95-F1
#
_entry.id   AF-A0A819TW95-F1
#
_cell.length_a   1.000
_cell.length_b   1.000
_cell.length_c   1.000
_cell.angle_alpha   90.00
_cell.angle_beta   90.00
_cell.angle_gamma   90.00
#
_symmetry.space_group_name_H-M   'P 1'
#
loop_
_entity.id
_entity.type
_entity.pdbx_description
1 polymer ?
#
loop_
_entity_poly.entity_id
_entity_poly.type
_entity_poly.pdbx_seq_one_letter_code
_entity_poly.pdbx_strand_id
1 'polypeptide(L)'
;PRSLVGTCLCGAIVGFIYLLALLFAIPNVDKFLKDNKENDDSMSLIIATYRGVIPNRIATMLTTLLVVNLYFSGISSITVTSRIFFSMARDGAFPYSHYLRWIYEGTKIPMGALIFICVIHSTLLSFQLISTTAVTAFLSISTFCLQISYLIPILFRCTISRKIFPLGEYNFGQFGVPIAIISSIWLIITSFFMILPNQYPITSDNMNYSIFITSGVLFIAGIYWFVSARHWFIGPKRTDSDTIPLLPGHVTNENIPMQRISSEKNKSTSYE
;
A
#
# COMPACT_ATOMS: atom_id res chain seq x y z
N PRO A 1 12.55 2.81 -15.11
CA PRO A 1 11.94 1.59 -15.72
C PRO A 1 12.75 0.30 -15.53
N ARG A 2 14.05 0.30 -15.87
CA ARG A 2 14.93 -0.88 -15.68
C ARG A 2 15.00 -1.33 -14.22
N SER A 3 15.11 -0.38 -13.28
CA SER A 3 15.07 -0.69 -11.85
C SER A 3 13.76 -1.36 -11.42
N LEU A 4 12.61 -0.88 -11.89
CA LEU A 4 11.30 -1.41 -11.50
C LEU A 4 11.10 -2.84 -12.01
N VAL A 5 11.45 -3.09 -13.28
CA VAL A 5 11.43 -4.43 -13.86
C VAL A 5 12.42 -5.35 -13.14
N GLY A 6 13.63 -4.87 -12.86
CA GLY A 6 14.65 -5.63 -12.14
C GLY A 6 14.23 -6.02 -10.73
N THR A 7 13.60 -5.12 -9.96
CA THR A 7 13.09 -5.44 -8.62
C THR A 7 11.98 -6.47 -8.66
N CYS A 8 11.05 -6.38 -9.62
CA CYS A 8 9.98 -7.37 -9.78
C CYS A 8 10.53 -8.74 -10.16
N LEU A 9 11.48 -8.80 -11.11
CA LEU A 9 12.05 -10.06 -11.59
C LEU A 9 12.90 -10.74 -10.51
N CYS A 10 13.74 -9.97 -9.81
CA CYS A 10 14.53 -10.48 -8.69
C CYS A 10 13.63 -11.05 -7.59
N GLY A 11 12.58 -10.31 -7.20
CA GLY A 11 11.61 -10.77 -6.22
C GLY A 11 10.89 -12.05 -6.66
N ALA A 12 10.49 -12.15 -7.92
CA ALA A 12 9.84 -13.34 -8.47
C ALA A 12 10.77 -14.57 -8.45
N ILE A 13 12.03 -14.42 -8.87
CA ILE A 13 13.00 -15.53 -8.89
C ILE A 13 13.33 -16.00 -7.47
N VAL A 14 13.68 -15.06 -6.57
CA VAL A 14 14.04 -15.39 -5.19
C VAL A 14 12.85 -16.00 -4.46
N GLY A 15 11.65 -15.43 -4.62
CA GLY A 15 10.43 -15.94 -4.03
C GLY A 15 10.06 -17.33 -4.55
N PHE A 16 10.20 -17.57 -5.86
CA PHE A 16 9.94 -18.88 -6.47
C PHE A 16 10.90 -19.96 -5.95
N ILE A 17 12.21 -19.66 -5.91
CA ILE A 17 13.21 -20.58 -5.36
C ILE A 17 12.94 -20.87 -3.88
N TYR A 18 12.57 -19.84 -3.11
CA TYR A 18 12.22 -20.00 -1.69
C TYR A 18 10.98 -20.88 -1.50
N LEU A 19 9.92 -20.70 -2.29
CA LEU A 19 8.71 -21.52 -2.21
C LEU A 19 8.98 -22.97 -2.61
N LEU A 20 9.81 -23.21 -3.63
CA LEU A 20 10.24 -24.57 -3.99
C LEU A 20 11.03 -25.23 -2.86
N ALA A 21 11.98 -24.50 -2.27
CA ALA A 21 12.77 -25.00 -1.14
C ALA A 21 11.88 -25.35 0.06
N LEU A 22 10.89 -24.51 0.38
CA LEU A 22 9.90 -24.82 1.42
C LEU A 22 9.07 -26.05 1.07
N LEU A 23 8.59 -26.17 -0.17
CA LEU A 23 7.75 -27.30 -0.60
C LEU A 23 8.49 -28.64 -0.45
N PHE A 24 9.77 -28.71 -0.83
CA PHE A 24 10.59 -29.92 -0.66
C PHE A 24 11.03 -30.15 0.80
N ALA A 25 11.08 -29.12 1.63
CA ALA A 25 11.47 -29.22 3.02
C ALA A 25 10.33 -29.70 3.94
N ILE A 26 9.07 -29.62 3.53
CA ILE A 26 7.93 -30.06 4.36
C ILE A 26 7.96 -31.60 4.49
N PRO A 27 8.17 -32.16 5.71
CA PRO A 27 8.37 -33.60 5.85
C PRO A 27 7.11 -34.44 5.63
N ASN A 28 5.93 -33.89 5.95
CA ASN A 28 4.63 -34.55 5.77
C ASN A 28 3.53 -33.50 5.63
N VAL A 29 3.10 -33.24 4.39
CA VAL A 29 2.02 -32.28 4.09
C VAL A 29 0.71 -32.71 4.76
N ASP A 30 0.39 -34.01 4.76
CA ASP A 30 -0.86 -34.52 5.32
C ASP A 30 -0.94 -34.38 6.85
N LYS A 31 0.19 -34.50 7.54
CA LYS A 31 0.24 -34.30 8.99
C LYS A 31 0.09 -32.82 9.34
N PHE A 32 0.72 -31.95 8.55
CA PHE A 32 0.59 -30.50 8.72
C PHE A 32 -0.84 -30.02 8.48
N LEU A 33 -1.50 -30.48 7.41
CA LEU A 33 -2.88 -30.12 7.08
C LEU A 33 -3.89 -30.64 8.11
N LYS A 34 -3.59 -31.75 8.79
CA LYS A 34 -4.41 -32.28 9.89
C LYS A 34 -4.20 -31.51 11.20
N ASP A 35 -2.96 -31.21 11.56
CA ASP A 35 -2.63 -30.50 12.81
C ASP A 35 -2.98 -29.00 12.76
N ASN A 36 -2.99 -28.36 11.58
CA ASN A 36 -3.28 -26.93 11.42
C ASN A 36 -4.70 -26.62 10.92
N LYS A 37 -5.62 -27.59 10.99
CA LYS A 37 -7.02 -27.36 10.61
C LYS A 37 -7.70 -26.27 11.44
N GLU A 38 -7.24 -26.02 12.66
CA GLU A 38 -7.79 -25.01 13.57
C GLU A 38 -6.99 -23.70 13.63
N ASN A 39 -5.71 -23.70 13.24
CA ASN A 39 -4.83 -22.53 13.33
C ASN A 39 -4.19 -22.26 11.96
N ASP A 40 -4.87 -21.45 11.15
CA ASP A 40 -4.45 -21.02 9.80
C ASP A 40 -3.31 -19.97 9.88
N ASP A 41 -2.30 -20.23 10.69
CA ASP A 41 -1.17 -19.33 10.89
C ASP A 41 0.02 -19.75 10.02
N SER A 42 0.27 -18.97 8.98
CA SER A 42 1.36 -19.19 8.01
C SER A 42 2.74 -19.18 8.69
N MET A 43 2.89 -18.51 9.83
CA MET A 43 4.14 -18.52 10.59
C MET A 43 4.40 -19.89 11.22
N SER A 44 3.36 -20.55 11.71
CA SER A 44 3.46 -21.88 12.32
C SER A 44 3.94 -22.94 11.32
N LEU A 45 3.57 -22.80 10.04
CA LEU A 45 4.11 -23.63 8.95
C LEU A 45 5.62 -23.51 8.81
N ILE A 46 6.14 -22.29 8.78
CA ILE A 46 7.56 -22.03 8.58
C ILE A 46 8.36 -22.59 9.76
N ILE A 47 7.87 -22.39 10.99
CA ILE A 47 8.53 -22.89 12.20
C ILE A 47 8.53 -24.41 12.25
N ALA A 48 7.40 -25.05 11.93
CA ALA A 48 7.29 -26.51 11.89
C ALA A 48 8.23 -27.11 10.83
N THR A 49 8.32 -26.47 9.67
CA THR A 49 9.22 -26.90 8.58
C THR A 49 10.69 -26.80 9.00
N TYR A 50 11.09 -25.70 9.64
CA TYR A 50 12.47 -25.55 10.11
C TYR A 50 12.86 -26.56 11.18
N ARG A 51 11.97 -26.87 12.12
CA ARG A 51 12.20 -27.90 13.14
C ARG A 51 12.22 -29.32 12.57
N GLY A 52 11.53 -29.56 11.46
CA GLY A 52 11.48 -30.87 10.81
C GLY A 52 12.73 -31.23 10.03
N VAL A 53 13.48 -30.24 9.51
CA VAL A 53 14.61 -30.46 8.60
C VAL A 53 15.96 -30.16 9.25
N ILE A 54 16.01 -29.18 10.16
CA ILE A 54 17.26 -28.60 10.67
C ILE A 54 17.35 -28.85 12.19
N PRO A 55 18.57 -29.00 12.77
CA PRO A 55 18.73 -29.07 14.22
C PRO A 55 18.02 -27.93 14.96
N ASN A 56 17.33 -28.27 16.07
CA ASN A 56 16.50 -27.35 16.84
C ASN A 56 17.17 -26.01 17.19
N ARG A 57 18.49 -25.99 17.42
CA ARG A 57 19.25 -24.77 17.72
C ARG A 57 19.26 -23.78 16.54
N ILE A 58 19.53 -24.28 15.34
CA ILE A 58 19.61 -23.44 14.13
C ILE A 58 18.20 -23.03 13.70
N ALA A 59 17.23 -23.94 13.77
CA ALA A 59 15.82 -23.63 13.49
C ALA A 59 15.31 -22.47 14.36
N THR A 60 15.58 -22.52 15.67
CA THR A 60 15.18 -21.45 16.60
C THR A 60 15.88 -20.13 16.27
N MET A 61 17.17 -20.14 15.95
CA MET A 61 17.92 -18.94 15.55
C MET A 61 17.31 -18.29 14.30
N LEU A 62 16.98 -19.09 13.28
CA LEU A 62 16.39 -18.61 12.02
C LEU A 62 14.99 -18.03 12.25
N THR A 63 14.16 -18.68 13.07
CA THR A 63 12.85 -18.15 13.47
C THR A 63 12.98 -16.82 14.22
N THR A 64 13.92 -16.71 15.17
CA THR A 64 14.14 -15.43 15.89
C THR A 64 14.56 -14.32 14.93
N LEU A 65 15.45 -14.60 13.98
CA LEU A 65 15.86 -13.63 12.96
C LEU A 65 14.66 -13.18 12.10
N LEU A 66 13.78 -14.11 11.72
CA LEU A 66 12.55 -13.80 10.98
C LEU A 66 11.62 -12.87 11.77
N VAL A 67 11.42 -13.13 13.07
CA VAL A 67 10.59 -12.29 13.95
C VAL A 67 11.19 -10.87 14.05
N VAL A 68 12.51 -10.76 14.21
CA VAL A 68 13.20 -9.47 14.25
C VAL A 68 13.03 -8.71 12.92
N ASN A 69 13.15 -9.40 11.78
CA ASN A 69 12.90 -8.81 10.46
C ASN A 69 11.47 -8.24 10.35
N LEU A 70 10.45 -9.03 10.74
CA LEU A 70 9.05 -8.59 10.71
C LEU A 70 8.81 -7.36 11.59
N TYR A 71 9.48 -7.28 12.74
CA TYR A 71 9.42 -6.10 13.61
C TYR A 71 9.93 -4.83 12.91
N PHE A 72 11.10 -4.89 12.27
CA PHE A 72 11.65 -3.75 11.50
C PHE A 72 10.79 -3.39 10.29
N SER A 73 10.23 -4.38 9.59
CA SER A 73 9.29 -4.18 8.50
C SER A 73 8.02 -3.44 8.94
N GLY A 74 7.50 -3.77 10.13
CA GLY A 74 6.36 -3.08 10.74
C GLY A 74 6.66 -1.60 11.02
N ILE A 75 7.81 -1.29 11.61
CA ILE A 75 8.25 0.10 11.87
C ILE A 75 8.37 0.90 10.57
N SER A 76 8.98 0.29 9.54
CA SER A 76 9.10 0.91 8.21
C SER A 76 7.73 1.23 7.61
N SER A 77 6.79 0.29 7.72
CA SER A 77 5.43 0.45 7.20
C SER A 77 4.67 1.58 7.92
N ILE A 78 4.73 1.63 9.25
CA ILE A 78 4.11 2.73 10.05
C ILE A 78 4.70 4.09 9.65
N THR A 79 6.01 4.13 9.41
CA THR A 79 6.71 5.35 9.00
C THR A 79 6.18 5.87 7.67
N VAL A 80 6.01 5.01 6.67
CA VAL A 80 5.46 5.41 5.36
C VAL A 80 4.01 5.86 5.50
N THR A 81 3.17 5.09 6.19
CA THR A 81 1.75 5.41 6.37
C THR A 81 1.56 6.77 7.07
N SER A 82 2.36 7.08 8.10
CA SER A 82 2.29 8.38 8.79
C SER A 82 2.56 9.58 7.88
N ARG A 83 3.49 9.44 6.92
CA ARG A 83 3.80 10.50 5.95
C ARG A 83 2.67 10.71 4.95
N ILE A 84 2.02 9.63 4.51
CA ILE A 84 0.87 9.70 3.60
C ILE A 84 -0.33 10.32 4.30
N PHE A 85 -0.62 9.92 5.55
CA PHE A 85 -1.69 10.55 6.33
C PHE A 85 -1.43 12.03 6.60
N PHE A 86 -0.18 12.38 6.90
CA PHE A 86 0.21 13.77 7.08
C PHE A 86 0.03 14.60 5.80
N SER A 87 0.39 14.09 4.61
CA SER A 87 0.18 14.81 3.36
C SER A 87 -1.31 15.00 3.05
N MET A 88 -2.13 13.98 3.31
CA MET A 88 -3.59 14.08 3.19
C MET A 88 -4.18 15.09 4.19
N ALA A 89 -3.70 15.09 5.44
CA ALA A 89 -4.13 16.07 6.45
C ALA A 89 -3.70 17.49 6.11
N ARG A 90 -2.51 17.69 5.51
CA ARG A 90 -2.05 19.00 5.01
C ARG A 90 -2.97 19.54 3.92
N ASP A 91 -3.45 18.67 3.05
CA ASP A 91 -4.39 19.03 1.98
C ASP A 91 -5.83 19.19 2.51
N GLY A 92 -6.04 18.97 3.81
CA GLY A 92 -7.31 19.18 4.50
C GLY A 92 -8.26 18.00 4.40
N ALA A 93 -7.86 16.85 3.88
CA ALA A 93 -8.76 15.74 3.52
C ALA A 93 -9.56 15.12 4.69
N PHE A 94 -9.15 15.35 5.94
CA PHE A 94 -9.75 14.78 7.14
C PHE A 94 -10.49 15.81 8.00
N PRO A 95 -11.56 15.41 8.71
CA PRO A 95 -12.13 16.25 9.75
C PRO A 95 -11.08 16.36 10.87
N TYR A 96 -10.94 17.54 11.49
CA TYR A 96 -9.90 17.81 12.49
C TYR A 96 -8.45 17.71 11.96
N SER A 97 -8.24 17.97 10.67
CA SER A 97 -6.93 18.00 10.01
C SER A 97 -5.86 18.83 10.73
N HIS A 98 -6.24 19.86 11.50
CA HIS A 98 -5.35 20.66 12.33
C HIS A 98 -4.52 19.81 13.32
N TYR A 99 -5.15 18.84 14.01
CA TYR A 99 -4.46 17.98 14.97
C TYR A 99 -3.61 16.92 14.29
N LEU A 100 -4.08 16.39 13.14
CA LEU A 100 -3.35 15.38 12.37
C LEU A 100 -2.11 15.96 11.67
N ARG A 101 -2.11 17.26 11.35
CA ARG A 101 -0.97 17.98 10.76
C ARG A 101 0.09 18.38 11.79
N TRP A 102 -0.10 18.08 13.08
CA TRP A 102 0.90 18.45 14.09
C TRP A 102 2.23 17.72 13.89
N ILE A 103 3.33 18.50 13.85
CA ILE A 103 4.70 18.02 13.68
C ILE A 103 5.49 18.36 14.95
N TYR A 104 6.30 17.42 15.43
CA TYR A 104 7.22 17.65 16.53
C TYR A 104 8.49 18.35 16.03
N GLU A 105 8.85 19.49 16.63
CA GLU A 105 9.92 20.38 16.14
C GLU A 105 11.32 19.76 16.19
N GLY A 106 11.60 18.90 17.17
CA GLY A 106 12.95 18.32 17.33
C GLY A 106 13.31 17.28 16.27
N THR A 107 12.39 16.36 15.97
CA THR A 107 12.62 15.23 15.04
C THR A 107 11.94 15.41 13.68
N LYS A 108 11.14 16.46 13.51
CA LYS A 108 10.32 16.75 12.31
C LYS A 108 9.39 15.59 11.92
N ILE A 109 8.98 14.78 12.90
CA ILE A 109 8.06 13.66 12.70
C ILE A 109 6.61 14.16 12.84
N PRO A 110 5.69 13.76 11.94
CA PRO A 110 4.27 14.09 12.06
C PRO A 110 3.62 13.25 13.17
N MET A 111 3.81 13.68 14.42
CA MET A 111 3.41 12.93 15.61
C MET A 111 1.88 12.77 15.71
N GLY A 112 1.10 13.78 15.29
CA GLY A 112 -0.36 13.70 15.28
C GLY A 112 -0.88 12.56 14.40
N ALA A 113 -0.37 12.47 13.16
CA ALA A 113 -0.70 11.38 12.24
C ALA A 113 -0.19 10.01 12.75
N LEU A 114 1.01 9.97 13.33
CA LEU A 114 1.59 8.73 13.85
C LEU A 114 0.74 8.14 14.99
N ILE A 115 0.39 8.94 16.00
CA ILE A 115 -0.45 8.49 17.12
C ILE A 115 -1.80 7.99 16.61
N PHE A 116 -2.43 8.73 15.70
CA PHE A 116 -3.71 8.34 15.11
C PHE A 116 -3.64 6.96 14.43
N ILE A 117 -2.63 6.73 13.60
CA ILE A 117 -2.44 5.43 12.92
C ILE A 117 -2.15 4.32 13.92
N CYS A 118 -1.29 4.57 14.93
CA CYS A 118 -0.99 3.58 15.96
C CYS A 118 -2.24 3.19 16.74
N VAL A 119 -3.10 4.14 17.12
CA VAL A 119 -4.37 3.86 17.80
C VAL A 119 -5.29 3.01 16.92
N ILE A 120 -5.41 3.33 15.63
CA ILE A 120 -6.24 2.55 14.69
C ILE A 120 -5.68 1.13 14.55
N HIS A 121 -4.38 0.97 14.30
CA HIS A 121 -3.75 -0.34 14.18
C HIS A 121 -3.87 -1.17 15.46
N SER A 122 -3.64 -0.59 16.63
CA SER A 122 -3.81 -1.27 17.92
C SER A 122 -5.25 -1.69 18.17
N THR A 123 -6.22 -0.85 17.79
CA THR A 123 -7.64 -1.18 17.87
C THR A 123 -7.98 -2.35 16.95
N LEU A 124 -7.55 -2.32 15.69
CA LEU A 124 -7.79 -3.40 14.73
C LEU A 124 -7.12 -4.72 15.19
N LEU A 125 -5.89 -4.65 15.71
CA LEU A 125 -5.19 -5.84 16.21
C LEU A 125 -5.85 -6.44 17.45
N SER A 126 -6.48 -5.62 18.30
CA SER A 126 -7.18 -6.09 19.50
C SER A 126 -8.38 -7.01 19.17
N PHE A 127 -8.96 -6.91 17.97
CA PHE A 127 -10.03 -7.82 17.53
C PHE A 127 -9.59 -9.28 17.43
N GLN A 128 -8.28 -9.56 17.27
CA GLN A 128 -7.74 -10.92 17.31
C GLN A 128 -8.08 -11.66 18.60
N LEU A 129 -8.22 -10.94 19.72
CA LEU A 129 -8.56 -11.53 21.02
C LEU A 129 -10.00 -12.06 21.07
N ILE A 130 -10.86 -11.61 20.15
CA ILE A 130 -12.29 -11.93 20.13
C ILE A 130 -12.57 -13.02 19.11
N SER A 131 -12.01 -12.92 17.90
CA SER A 131 -12.28 -13.86 16.81
C SER A 131 -11.13 -13.90 15.80
N THR A 132 -10.68 -15.11 15.47
CA THR A 132 -9.71 -15.37 14.39
C THR A 132 -10.32 -15.10 13.01
N THR A 133 -11.62 -15.40 12.83
CA THR A 133 -12.38 -15.13 11.60
C THR A 133 -12.46 -13.63 11.30
N ALA A 134 -12.56 -12.79 12.33
CA ALA A 134 -12.56 -11.34 12.15
C ALA A 134 -11.21 -10.85 11.59
N VAL A 135 -10.10 -11.44 12.02
CA VAL A 135 -8.76 -11.03 11.55
C VAL A 135 -8.44 -11.54 10.17
N THR A 136 -8.83 -12.77 9.82
CA THR A 136 -8.71 -13.24 8.44
C THR A 136 -9.52 -12.36 7.48
N ALA A 137 -10.71 -11.92 7.89
CA ALA A 137 -11.48 -10.93 7.13
C ALA A 137 -10.75 -9.57 7.03
N PHE A 138 -10.10 -9.08 8.10
CA PHE A 138 -9.30 -7.85 8.05
C PHE A 138 -8.08 -7.93 7.11
N LEU A 139 -7.42 -9.09 7.03
CA LEU A 139 -6.30 -9.30 6.12
C LEU A 139 -6.77 -9.36 4.65
N SER A 140 -7.89 -10.03 4.39
CA SER A 140 -8.52 -10.09 3.08
C SER A 140 -8.96 -8.71 2.59
N ILE A 141 -9.68 -7.92 3.40
CA ILE A 141 -10.06 -6.54 3.05
C ILE A 141 -8.85 -5.64 2.81
N SER A 142 -7.79 -5.76 3.62
CA SER A 142 -6.58 -4.94 3.45
C SER A 142 -5.94 -5.17 2.06
N THR A 143 -5.85 -6.44 1.66
CA THR A 143 -5.33 -6.83 0.34
C THR A 143 -6.26 -6.38 -0.79
N PHE A 144 -7.58 -6.54 -0.62
CA PHE A 144 -8.59 -6.10 -1.58
C PHE A 144 -8.56 -4.58 -1.80
N CYS A 145 -8.52 -3.79 -0.71
CA CYS A 145 -8.41 -2.34 -0.77
C CYS A 145 -7.12 -1.89 -1.47
N LEU A 146 -5.99 -2.57 -1.23
CA LEU A 146 -4.73 -2.30 -1.93
C LEU A 146 -4.85 -2.55 -3.43
N GLN A 147 -5.46 -3.67 -3.83
CA GLN A 147 -5.67 -3.99 -5.25
C GLN A 147 -6.58 -2.96 -5.94
N ILE A 148 -7.68 -2.56 -5.29
CA ILE A 148 -8.56 -1.49 -5.79
C ILE A 148 -7.81 -0.16 -5.88
N SER A 149 -7.00 0.19 -4.89
CA SER A 149 -6.21 1.42 -4.89
C SER A 149 -5.23 1.47 -6.06
N TYR A 150 -4.73 0.33 -6.54
CA TYR A 150 -3.93 0.26 -7.76
C TYR A 150 -4.77 0.22 -9.04
N LEU A 151 -5.94 -0.41 -9.01
CA LEU A 151 -6.85 -0.49 -10.15
C LEU A 151 -7.34 0.90 -10.58
N ILE A 152 -7.74 1.75 -9.62
CA ILE A 152 -8.27 3.10 -9.87
C ILE A 152 -7.34 3.94 -10.77
N PRO A 153 -6.08 4.23 -10.40
CA PRO A 153 -5.19 5.05 -11.22
C PRO A 153 -4.86 4.41 -12.58
N ILE A 154 -4.80 3.07 -12.67
CA ILE A 154 -4.59 2.37 -13.94
C ILE A 154 -5.79 2.63 -14.89
N LEU A 155 -7.01 2.50 -14.40
CA LEU A 155 -8.23 2.77 -15.17
C LEU A 155 -8.34 4.25 -15.59
N PHE A 156 -8.05 5.17 -14.66
CA PHE A 156 -8.02 6.61 -14.97
C PHE A 156 -6.95 6.95 -16.02
N ARG A 157 -5.79 6.28 -15.98
CA ARG A 157 -4.74 6.42 -16.99
C ARG A 157 -5.17 5.90 -18.36
N CYS A 158 -5.93 4.81 -18.40
CA CYS A 158 -6.46 4.24 -19.65
C CYS A 158 -7.54 5.10 -20.31
N THR A 159 -8.42 5.71 -19.50
CA THR A 159 -9.65 6.38 -19.95
C THR A 159 -9.47 7.90 -20.10
N ILE A 160 -9.36 8.62 -18.98
CA ILE A 160 -9.45 10.08 -18.91
C ILE A 160 -8.08 10.75 -19.11
N SER A 161 -7.05 10.24 -18.45
CA SER A 161 -5.73 10.87 -18.40
C SER A 161 -4.89 10.68 -19.66
N ARG A 162 -5.31 9.81 -20.61
CA ARG A 162 -4.59 9.60 -21.87
C ARG A 162 -4.47 10.88 -22.71
N LYS A 163 -5.50 11.72 -22.71
CA LYS A 163 -5.54 12.95 -23.54
C LYS A 163 -5.16 14.22 -22.77
N ILE A 164 -5.16 14.17 -21.44
CA ILE A 164 -5.06 15.35 -20.57
C ILE A 164 -3.62 15.56 -20.08
N PHE A 165 -2.86 14.49 -19.87
CA PHE A 165 -1.52 14.60 -19.29
C PHE A 165 -0.43 14.49 -20.36
N PRO A 166 0.58 15.39 -20.34
CA PRO A 166 1.73 15.26 -21.22
C PRO A 166 2.41 13.91 -21.01
N LEU A 167 2.92 13.31 -22.08
CA LEU A 167 3.69 12.08 -21.99
C LEU A 167 4.96 12.36 -21.17
N GLY A 168 5.20 11.57 -20.13
CA GLY A 168 6.45 11.64 -19.38
C GLY A 168 7.64 11.20 -20.25
N GLU A 169 8.85 11.54 -19.80
CA GLU A 169 10.13 11.20 -20.47
C GLU A 169 10.27 9.70 -20.78
N TYR A 170 9.60 8.85 -20.00
CA TYR A 170 9.47 7.43 -20.26
C TYR A 170 8.01 7.05 -20.53
N ASN A 171 7.75 6.54 -21.73
CA ASN A 171 6.45 6.04 -22.14
C ASN A 171 6.57 4.61 -22.69
N PHE A 172 5.53 3.81 -22.48
CA PHE A 172 5.43 2.46 -23.05
C PHE A 172 4.85 2.48 -24.49
N GLY A 173 4.74 3.66 -25.10
CA GLY A 173 4.13 3.89 -26.40
C GLY A 173 2.79 3.16 -26.56
N GLN A 174 2.70 2.38 -27.64
CA GLN A 174 1.53 1.57 -27.99
C GLN A 174 1.23 0.42 -27.02
N PHE A 175 2.23 -0.09 -26.29
CA PHE A 175 2.06 -1.18 -25.33
C PHE A 175 1.50 -0.73 -23.98
N GLY A 176 1.42 0.57 -23.72
CA GLY A 176 0.86 1.08 -22.47
C GLY A 176 -0.60 0.68 -22.25
N VAL A 177 -1.39 0.59 -23.33
CA VAL A 177 -2.83 0.28 -23.26
C VAL A 177 -3.09 -1.21 -23.02
N PRO A 178 -2.52 -2.14 -23.82
CA PRO A 178 -2.71 -3.56 -23.58
C PRO A 178 -2.23 -3.98 -22.19
N ILE A 179 -1.06 -3.49 -21.75
CA ILE A 179 -0.51 -3.81 -20.43
C ILE A 179 -1.49 -3.37 -19.33
N ALA A 180 -2.01 -2.15 -19.41
CA ALA A 180 -2.93 -1.65 -18.41
C ALA A 180 -4.28 -2.40 -18.38
N ILE A 181 -4.78 -2.87 -19.54
CA ILE A 181 -5.97 -3.72 -19.61
C ILE A 181 -5.70 -5.07 -18.94
N ILE A 182 -4.58 -5.73 -19.28
CA ILE A 182 -4.19 -7.02 -18.69
C ILE A 182 -4.03 -6.88 -17.18
N SER A 183 -3.34 -5.85 -16.71
CA SER A 183 -3.19 -5.57 -15.28
C SER A 183 -4.53 -5.32 -14.59
N SER A 184 -5.46 -4.60 -15.25
CA SER A 184 -6.79 -4.34 -14.68
C SER A 184 -7.61 -5.63 -14.54
N ILE A 185 -7.61 -6.49 -15.57
CA ILE A 185 -8.28 -7.79 -15.55
C ILE A 185 -7.68 -8.66 -14.43
N TRP A 186 -6.35 -8.70 -14.31
CA TRP A 186 -5.67 -9.45 -13.26
C TRP A 186 -6.05 -8.98 -11.85
N LEU A 187 -6.08 -7.66 -11.62
CA LEU A 187 -6.50 -7.08 -10.34
C LEU A 187 -7.96 -7.43 -10.02
N ILE A 188 -8.88 -7.35 -10.99
CA ILE A 188 -10.29 -7.71 -10.79
C ILE A 188 -10.44 -9.19 -10.41
N ILE A 189 -9.75 -10.08 -11.13
CA ILE A 189 -9.80 -11.52 -10.86
C ILE A 189 -9.26 -11.81 -9.46
N THR A 190 -8.07 -11.31 -9.13
CA THR A 190 -7.45 -11.55 -7.81
C THR A 190 -8.27 -10.94 -6.67
N SER A 191 -8.90 -9.79 -6.89
CA SER A 191 -9.81 -9.17 -5.91
C SER A 191 -11.03 -10.03 -5.63
N PHE A 192 -11.60 -10.68 -6.66
CA PHE A 192 -12.70 -11.62 -6.49
C PHE A 192 -12.28 -12.83 -5.64
N PHE A 193 -11.10 -13.39 -5.90
CA PHE A 193 -10.57 -14.51 -5.11
C PHE A 193 -10.32 -14.16 -3.63
N MET A 194 -9.92 -12.92 -3.33
CA MET A 194 -9.68 -12.48 -1.94
C MET A 194 -10.95 -12.41 -1.08
N ILE A 195 -12.14 -12.36 -1.70
CA ILE A 195 -13.44 -12.32 -1.01
C ILE A 195 -14.00 -13.73 -0.77
N LEU A 196 -13.54 -14.74 -1.53
CA LEU A 196 -14.02 -16.10 -1.38
C LEU A 196 -13.59 -16.72 -0.03
N PRO A 197 -14.40 -17.65 0.52
CA PRO A 197 -14.02 -18.40 1.71
C PRO A 197 -12.90 -19.41 1.41
N ASN A 198 -12.02 -19.63 2.39
CA ASN A 198 -10.82 -20.47 2.22
C ASN A 198 -11.10 -21.97 2.34
N GLN A 199 -12.21 -22.38 2.95
CA GLN A 199 -12.55 -23.81 3.11
C GLN A 199 -14.05 -24.07 2.89
N TYR A 200 -14.35 -25.30 2.45
CA TYR A 200 -15.70 -25.83 2.27
C TYR A 200 -15.90 -27.05 3.19
N PRO A 201 -17.06 -27.23 3.85
CA PRO A 201 -18.32 -26.47 3.74
C PRO A 201 -18.28 -25.10 4.44
N ILE A 202 -19.05 -24.14 3.90
CA ILE A 202 -19.12 -22.77 4.44
C ILE A 202 -20.04 -22.77 5.67
N THR A 203 -19.46 -22.46 6.83
CA THR A 203 -20.18 -22.22 8.09
C THR A 203 -20.09 -20.74 8.47
N SER A 204 -20.93 -20.28 9.42
CA SER A 204 -20.85 -18.90 9.95
C SER A 204 -19.46 -18.56 10.47
N ASP A 205 -18.77 -19.54 11.04
CA ASP A 205 -17.50 -19.31 11.71
C ASP A 205 -16.32 -19.26 10.73
N ASN A 206 -16.51 -19.71 9.49
CA ASN A 206 -15.49 -19.76 8.44
C ASN A 206 -15.83 -18.90 7.20
N MET A 207 -16.92 -18.14 7.26
CA MET A 207 -17.29 -17.25 6.15
C MET A 207 -16.37 -16.03 6.12
N ASN A 208 -15.89 -15.66 4.94
CA ASN A 208 -15.11 -14.46 4.77
C ASN A 208 -16.02 -13.22 4.74
N TYR A 209 -16.12 -12.51 5.85
CA TYR A 209 -16.96 -11.32 6.01
C TYR A 209 -16.39 -10.03 5.36
N SER A 210 -15.28 -10.12 4.62
CA SER A 210 -14.59 -8.97 4.03
C SER A 210 -15.48 -8.08 3.17
N ILE A 211 -16.41 -8.65 2.40
CA ILE A 211 -17.28 -7.87 1.51
C ILE A 211 -18.27 -6.99 2.28
N PHE A 212 -18.77 -7.46 3.42
CA PHE A 212 -19.67 -6.68 4.28
C PHE A 212 -18.92 -5.54 4.96
N ILE A 213 -17.72 -5.83 5.47
CA ILE A 213 -16.87 -4.80 6.09
C ILE A 213 -16.49 -3.75 5.03
N THR A 214 -16.09 -4.19 3.83
CA THR A 214 -15.66 -3.27 2.76
C THR A 214 -16.81 -2.40 2.27
N SER A 215 -17.98 -3.00 2.02
CA SER A 215 -19.15 -2.24 1.60
C SER A 215 -19.60 -1.24 2.68
N GLY A 216 -19.53 -1.62 3.96
CA GLY A 216 -19.78 -0.72 5.09
C GLY A 216 -18.81 0.48 5.13
N VAL A 217 -17.51 0.22 4.99
CA VAL A 217 -16.49 1.29 4.97
C VAL A 217 -16.69 2.22 3.77
N LEU A 218 -16.91 1.68 2.57
CA LEU A 218 -17.18 2.47 1.37
C LEU A 218 -18.47 3.28 1.49
N PHE A 219 -19.51 2.71 2.11
CA PHE A 219 -20.77 3.39 2.35
C PHE A 219 -20.60 4.57 3.31
N ILE A 220 -19.88 4.38 4.44
CA ILE A 220 -19.57 5.45 5.38
C ILE A 220 -18.72 6.54 4.69
N ALA A 221 -17.71 6.16 3.91
CA ALA A 221 -16.90 7.09 3.15
C ALA A 221 -17.74 7.88 2.12
N GLY A 222 -18.68 7.21 1.46
CA GLY A 222 -19.62 7.82 0.53
C GLY A 222 -20.53 8.84 1.22
N ILE A 223 -21.12 8.49 2.36
CA ILE A 223 -21.92 9.41 3.17
C ILE A 223 -21.07 10.62 3.57
N TYR A 224 -19.87 10.38 4.10
CA TYR A 224 -18.96 11.45 4.50
C TYR A 224 -18.63 12.40 3.33
N TRP A 225 -18.41 11.84 2.13
CA TRP A 225 -18.19 12.60 0.92
C TRP A 225 -19.41 13.45 0.54
N PHE A 226 -20.60 12.85 0.48
CA PHE A 226 -21.82 13.54 0.06
C PHE A 226 -22.31 14.59 1.07
N VAL A 227 -22.18 14.32 2.36
CA VAL A 227 -22.67 15.20 3.43
C VAL A 227 -21.70 16.35 3.71
N SER A 228 -20.40 16.07 3.69
CA SER A 228 -19.39 17.02 4.16
C SER A 228 -18.32 17.29 3.11
N ALA A 229 -17.51 16.28 2.75
CA ALA A 229 -16.24 16.51 2.06
C ALA A 229 -16.38 17.20 0.70
N ARG A 230 -17.43 16.92 -0.07
CA ARG A 230 -17.64 17.55 -1.38
C ARG A 230 -17.83 19.07 -1.33
N HIS A 231 -18.18 19.63 -0.17
CA HIS A 231 -18.49 21.05 -0.02
C HIS A 231 -17.27 21.90 0.35
N TRP A 232 -16.22 21.30 0.92
CA TRP A 232 -15.05 22.03 1.42
C TRP A 232 -13.71 21.46 0.94
N PHE A 233 -13.67 20.24 0.39
CA PHE A 233 -12.43 19.63 -0.08
C PHE A 233 -12.01 20.24 -1.42
N ILE A 234 -11.05 21.15 -1.34
CA ILE A 234 -10.31 21.64 -2.49
C ILE A 234 -9.17 20.62 -2.70
N GLY A 235 -9.03 20.12 -3.93
CA GLY A 235 -8.05 19.08 -4.28
C GLY A 235 -6.60 19.40 -3.86
N PRO A 236 -5.65 18.49 -4.12
CA PRO A 236 -4.29 18.60 -3.60
C PRO A 236 -3.70 19.98 -3.88
N LYS A 237 -3.42 20.72 -2.79
CA LYS A 237 -2.85 22.06 -2.86
C LYS A 237 -1.42 21.90 -3.36
N ARG A 238 -1.19 22.23 -4.63
CA ARG A 238 0.17 22.28 -5.15
C ARG A 238 0.95 23.28 -4.32
N THR A 239 2.08 22.84 -3.78
CA THR A 239 3.12 23.76 -3.33
C THR A 239 3.82 24.26 -4.58
N ASP A 240 3.10 25.04 -5.39
CA ASP A 240 3.74 25.81 -6.43
C ASP A 240 4.64 26.83 -5.71
N SER A 241 5.81 27.07 -6.29
CA SER A 241 6.91 27.93 -5.82
C SER A 241 6.51 29.39 -5.47
N ASP A 242 5.24 29.75 -5.55
CA ASP A 242 4.73 31.11 -5.40
C ASP A 242 4.20 31.40 -3.99
N THR A 243 4.33 30.46 -3.04
CA THR A 243 4.01 30.67 -1.61
C THR A 243 5.18 30.35 -0.68
N ILE A 244 6.40 30.70 -1.08
CA ILE A 244 7.38 31.14 -0.08
C ILE A 244 6.95 32.56 0.31
N PRO A 245 6.49 32.84 1.54
CA PRO A 245 6.45 34.22 1.99
C PRO A 245 7.91 34.67 1.94
N LEU A 246 8.24 35.47 0.91
CA LEU A 246 9.53 36.14 0.83
C LEU A 246 9.73 36.79 2.20
N LEU A 247 10.76 36.37 2.92
CA LEU A 247 11.26 37.13 4.07
C LEU A 247 11.31 38.60 3.64
N PRO A 248 10.82 39.54 4.46
CA PRO A 248 10.73 40.93 4.05
C PRO A 248 12.15 41.43 3.77
N GLY A 249 12.49 41.62 2.49
CA GLY A 249 13.82 42.08 2.12
C GLY A 249 14.29 41.88 0.68
N HIS A 250 13.65 41.06 -0.16
CA HIS A 250 14.08 40.93 -1.57
C HIS A 250 12.97 41.31 -2.54
N VAL A 251 13.04 42.55 -3.03
CA VAL A 251 12.30 43.00 -4.21
C VAL A 251 13.10 42.54 -5.43
N THR A 252 12.54 41.60 -6.20
CA THR A 252 12.95 41.40 -7.59
C THR A 252 11.74 41.66 -8.47
N ASN A 253 11.72 42.87 -9.05
CA ASN A 253 10.88 43.20 -10.19
C ASN A 253 11.38 42.37 -11.38
N GLU A 254 10.64 41.36 -11.79
CA GLU A 254 10.75 40.87 -13.18
C GLU A 254 9.47 40.16 -13.60
N ASN A 255 8.61 40.90 -14.31
CA ASN A 255 7.58 40.35 -15.18
C ASN A 255 8.29 39.64 -16.35
N ILE A 256 8.48 38.33 -16.27
CA ILE A 256 8.92 37.52 -17.42
C ILE A 256 7.70 36.76 -17.96
N PRO A 257 7.18 37.12 -19.15
CA PRO A 257 6.07 36.38 -19.75
C PRO A 257 6.53 34.98 -20.19
N MET A 258 5.63 34.02 -19.98
CA MET A 258 5.75 32.57 -20.16
C MET A 258 5.89 32.14 -21.63
N GLN A 259 6.79 32.74 -22.40
CA GLN A 259 7.05 32.39 -23.81
C GLN A 259 8.53 32.11 -24.13
N ARG A 260 9.49 32.42 -23.23
CA ARG A 260 10.93 32.24 -23.52
C ARG A 260 11.55 30.89 -23.12
N ILE A 261 10.88 30.06 -22.33
CA ILE A 261 11.46 28.79 -21.87
C ILE A 261 11.52 27.75 -23.02
N SER A 262 10.70 27.91 -24.07
CA SER A 262 10.76 27.02 -25.25
C SER A 262 11.94 27.32 -26.18
N SER A 263 12.51 28.52 -26.18
CA SER A 263 13.62 28.87 -27.08
C SER A 263 15.01 28.49 -26.55
N GLU A 264 15.20 28.38 -25.24
CA GLU A 264 16.52 28.02 -24.67
C GLU A 264 16.77 26.51 -24.67
N LYS A 265 15.74 25.68 -24.55
CA LYS A 265 15.89 24.22 -24.59
C LYS A 265 16.30 23.67 -25.96
N ASN A 266 16.15 24.46 -27.04
CA ASN A 266 16.57 24.08 -28.38
C ASN A 266 18.01 24.51 -28.74
N LYS A 267 18.71 25.25 -27.86
CA LYS A 267 20.11 25.64 -28.10
C LYS A 267 21.13 24.81 -27.32
N SER A 268 20.71 24.05 -26.31
CA SER A 268 21.61 23.22 -25.48
C SER A 268 21.72 21.76 -25.93
N THR A 269 21.20 21.39 -27.10
CA THR A 269 21.32 20.04 -27.69
C THR A 269 22.28 19.99 -28.88
N SER A 270 23.07 21.04 -29.09
CA SER A 270 24.28 21.01 -29.90
C SER A 270 25.46 21.16 -28.96
N TYR A 271 26.36 20.18 -29.00
CA TYR A 271 27.54 19.96 -28.15
C TYR A 271 27.28 19.09 -26.89
N GLU A 272 27.88 17.91 -26.97
CA GLU A 272 28.02 16.79 -26.01
C GLU A 272 26.93 15.70 -26.00
#